data_AF-A0A6C0AXH0-F1
#
_entry.id   AF-A0A6C0AXH0-F1
#
_cell.length_a   1.000
_cell.length_b   1.000
_cell.length_c   1.000
_cell.angle_alpha   90.00
_cell.angle_beta   90.00
_cell.angle_gamma   90.00
#
_symmetry.space_group_name_H-M   'P 1'
#
loop_
_entity.id
_entity.type
_entity.pdbx_description
1 polymer ?
#
loop_
_entity_poly.entity_id
_entity_poly.type
_entity_poly.pdbx_seq_one_letter_code
_entity_poly.pdbx_strand_id
1 'polypeptide(L)'
;MTFQKIVVVVAIIILIIALIFIGYMLNNFHSTKKFPPVISECPDYWIPEENKCTNPKNLGTLTSGCKGPKNFNSDIYNSDNGDCLKAKWAKSCNLIWQGITTDKTVCDNKLKPSSSYFN
;
A
#
# COMPACT_ATOMS: atom_id res chain seq x y z
N MET A 1 -47.32 -27.49 16.27
CA MET A 1 -46.06 -27.46 15.49
C MET A 1 -45.33 -28.78 15.71
N THR A 2 -44.95 -29.51 14.67
CA THR A 2 -44.15 -30.75 14.81
C THR A 2 -42.67 -30.43 15.02
N PHE A 3 -41.92 -31.30 15.69
CA PHE A 3 -40.49 -31.13 15.99
C PHE A 3 -39.67 -30.70 14.77
N GLN A 4 -39.91 -31.34 13.61
CA GLN A 4 -39.24 -31.01 12.35
C GLN A 4 -39.48 -29.56 11.91
N LYS A 5 -40.70 -29.02 12.08
CA LYS A 5 -41.00 -27.63 11.75
C LYS A 5 -40.26 -26.64 12.65
N ILE A 6 -40.07 -26.99 13.92
CA ILE A 6 -39.32 -26.16 14.87
C ILE A 6 -37.85 -26.09 14.46
N VAL A 7 -37.24 -27.24 14.12
CA VAL A 7 -35.84 -27.30 13.68
C VAL A 7 -35.61 -26.47 12.42
N VAL A 8 -36.50 -26.57 11.43
CA VAL A 8 -36.39 -25.78 10.18
C VAL A 8 -36.49 -24.28 10.44
N VAL A 9 -37.42 -23.84 11.29
CA VAL A 9 -37.57 -22.42 11.64
C VAL A 9 -36.32 -21.88 12.34
N VAL A 10 -35.77 -22.64 13.30
CA VAL A 10 -34.55 -22.24 14.02
C VAL A 10 -33.34 -22.17 13.07
N ALA A 11 -33.20 -23.13 12.16
CA ALA A 11 -32.12 -23.13 11.17
C ALA A 11 -32.16 -21.90 10.25
N ILE A 12 -33.36 -21.47 9.82
CA ILE A 12 -33.53 -20.26 9.01
C ILE A 12 -33.12 -19.00 9.78
N ILE A 13 -33.50 -18.89 11.06
CA ILE A 13 -33.13 -17.75 11.91
C ILE A 13 -31.61 -17.67 12.07
N ILE A 14 -30.95 -18.80 12.35
CA ILE A 14 -29.49 -18.86 12.49
C ILE A 14 -28.80 -18.46 11.17
N LEU A 15 -29.32 -18.94 10.03
CA LEU A 15 -28.81 -18.60 8.72
C LEU A 15 -28.89 -17.09 8.44
N ILE A 16 -30.03 -16.46 8.75
CA ILE A 16 -30.20 -15.01 8.57
C ILE A 16 -29.19 -14.23 9.43
N ILE A 17 -29.00 -14.62 10.69
CA ILE A 17 -28.04 -13.96 11.60
C ILE A 17 -26.61 -14.11 11.06
N ALA A 18 -26.23 -15.28 10.57
CA ALA A 18 -24.90 -15.52 10.00
C ALA A 18 -24.64 -14.65 8.76
N LEU A 19 -25.63 -14.49 7.87
CA LEU A 19 -25.51 -13.65 6.68
C LEU A 19 -25.37 -12.16 7.03
N ILE A 20 -26.12 -11.67 8.02
CA ILE A 20 -26.00 -10.28 8.51
C ILE A 20 -24.59 -10.03 9.07
N PHE A 21 -24.06 -10.96 9.86
CA PHE A 21 -22.72 -10.85 10.44
C PHE A 21 -21.63 -10.82 9.36
N ILE A 22 -21.71 -11.72 8.39
CA ILE A 22 -20.77 -11.76 7.25
C ILE A 22 -20.86 -10.46 6.45
N GLY A 23 -22.07 -10.00 6.13
CA GLY A 23 -22.28 -8.74 5.40
C GLY A 23 -21.71 -7.52 6.11
N TYR A 24 -21.88 -7.44 7.43
CA TYR A 24 -21.30 -6.38 8.26
C TYR A 24 -19.76 -6.41 8.21
N MET A 25 -19.17 -7.59 8.37
CA MET A 25 -17.72 -7.75 8.31
C MET A 25 -17.16 -7.33 6.95
N LEU A 26 -17.73 -7.81 5.84
CA LEU A 26 -17.29 -7.45 4.49
C LEU A 26 -17.40 -5.95 4.22
N ASN A 27 -18.46 -5.29 4.70
CA ASN A 27 -18.64 -3.85 4.54
C ASN A 27 -17.52 -3.05 5.25
N ASN A 28 -17.04 -3.55 6.40
CA ASN A 28 -15.98 -2.90 7.15
C ASN A 28 -14.58 -3.06 6.49
N PHE A 29 -14.38 -4.05 5.63
CA PHE A 29 -13.08 -4.30 4.97
C PHE A 29 -12.75 -3.32 3.84
N HIS A 30 -13.72 -2.58 3.29
CA HIS A 30 -13.51 -1.75 2.09
C HIS A 30 -12.77 -0.42 2.35
N SER A 31 -12.68 0.06 3.60
CA SER A 31 -12.27 1.45 3.87
C SER A 31 -10.80 1.63 4.27
N THR A 32 -9.98 0.57 4.34
CA THR A 32 -8.62 0.66 4.90
C THR A 32 -7.50 0.21 3.96
N LYS A 33 -7.83 -0.32 2.79
CA LYS A 33 -6.82 -0.78 1.83
C LYS A 33 -6.47 0.34 0.86
N LYS A 34 -5.46 1.15 1.22
CA LYS A 34 -4.84 2.08 0.26
C LYS A 34 -4.18 1.27 -0.85
N PHE A 35 -4.42 1.65 -2.11
CA PHE A 35 -3.80 1.04 -3.27
C PHE A 35 -2.54 1.84 -3.66
N PRO A 36 -1.40 1.18 -3.99
CA PRO A 36 -1.18 -0.27 -4.01
C PRO A 36 -0.97 -0.86 -2.61
N PRO A 37 -1.32 -2.15 -2.38
CA PRO A 37 -1.18 -2.80 -1.08
C PRO A 37 0.29 -3.05 -0.69
N VAL A 38 1.19 -3.07 -1.67
CA VAL A 38 2.64 -3.22 -1.48
C VAL A 38 3.31 -2.19 -2.37
N ILE A 39 4.27 -1.46 -1.81
CA ILE A 39 5.11 -0.50 -2.53
C ILE A 39 6.47 -1.16 -2.71
N SER A 40 7.02 -1.12 -3.92
CA SER A 40 8.36 -1.65 -4.20
C SER A 40 9.45 -0.83 -3.52
N GLU A 41 10.56 -1.48 -3.14
CA GLU A 41 11.74 -0.81 -2.57
C GLU A 41 12.47 0.09 -3.56
N CYS A 42 12.31 -0.19 -4.85
CA CYS A 42 12.93 0.51 -5.95
C CYS A 42 11.89 1.12 -6.90
N PRO A 43 12.27 2.15 -7.68
CA PRO A 43 11.44 2.67 -8.76
C PRO A 43 11.06 1.59 -9.78
N ASP A 44 10.03 1.85 -10.58
CA ASP A 44 9.54 0.87 -11.54
C ASP A 44 10.65 0.53 -12.56
N TYR A 45 10.86 -0.76 -12.80
CA TYR A 45 11.92 -1.33 -13.65
C TYR A 45 13.37 -1.18 -13.16
N TRP A 46 13.57 -0.71 -11.92
CA TRP A 46 14.87 -0.78 -11.25
C TRP A 46 15.01 -2.12 -10.52
N ILE A 47 16.25 -2.60 -10.37
CA ILE A 47 16.54 -3.90 -9.75
C ILE A 47 17.15 -3.66 -8.37
N PRO A 48 16.64 -4.28 -7.30
CA PRO A 48 17.29 -4.23 -6.00
C PRO A 48 18.55 -5.10 -6.00
N GLU A 49 19.69 -4.51 -5.63
CA GLU A 49 20.98 -5.16 -5.41
C GLU A 49 21.50 -4.74 -4.04
N GLU A 50 21.50 -5.69 -3.09
CA GLU A 50 21.85 -5.48 -1.68
C GLU A 50 21.01 -4.39 -1.00
N ASN A 51 21.53 -3.15 -0.98
CA ASN A 51 20.92 -1.97 -0.36
C ASN A 51 20.73 -0.82 -1.37
N LYS A 52 20.85 -1.11 -2.67
CA LYS A 52 20.80 -0.13 -3.73
C LYS A 52 19.82 -0.59 -4.80
N CYS A 53 19.25 0.36 -5.49
CA CYS A 53 18.47 0.14 -6.69
C CYS A 53 19.36 0.46 -7.89
N THR A 54 19.56 -0.50 -8.78
CA THR A 54 20.27 -0.34 -10.04
C THR A 54 19.30 -0.04 -11.17
N ASN A 55 19.76 0.77 -12.14
CA ASN A 55 18.97 1.22 -13.28
C ASN A 55 19.51 0.57 -14.57
N PRO A 56 19.26 -0.74 -14.79
CA PRO A 56 19.83 -1.46 -15.93
C PRO A 56 19.38 -0.89 -17.29
N LYS A 57 18.23 -0.23 -17.31
CA LYS A 57 17.62 0.34 -18.52
C LYS A 57 17.99 1.81 -18.75
N ASN A 58 18.83 2.41 -17.90
CA ASN A 58 19.21 3.83 -17.97
C ASN A 58 17.99 4.78 -18.07
N LEU A 59 16.92 4.47 -17.35
CA LEU A 59 15.68 5.25 -17.33
C LEU A 59 15.89 6.60 -16.63
N GLY A 60 15.04 7.58 -16.98
CA GLY A 60 15.02 8.91 -16.38
C GLY A 60 15.92 9.93 -17.07
N THR A 61 16.00 11.12 -16.49
CA THR A 61 16.73 12.27 -17.05
C THR A 61 18.25 12.03 -17.07
N LEU A 62 18.95 12.64 -18.04
CA LEU A 62 20.42 12.59 -18.19
C LEU A 62 21.21 13.30 -17.08
N THR A 63 20.57 13.76 -16.02
CA THR A 63 21.24 14.43 -14.89
C THR A 63 22.06 13.44 -14.07
N SER A 64 23.18 13.91 -13.51
CA SER A 64 24.25 13.12 -12.88
C SER A 64 23.87 12.38 -11.58
N GLY A 65 22.58 12.20 -11.27
CA GLY A 65 22.11 11.48 -10.08
C GLY A 65 20.97 10.49 -10.33
N CYS A 66 20.55 10.28 -11.59
CA CYS A 66 19.37 9.48 -11.95
C CYS A 66 19.70 8.15 -12.63
N LYS A 67 20.91 7.99 -13.17
CA LYS A 67 21.33 6.77 -13.89
C LYS A 67 22.10 5.76 -13.04
N GLY A 68 22.78 6.24 -12.00
CA GLY A 68 23.61 5.39 -11.16
C GLY A 68 22.82 4.61 -10.11
N PRO A 69 23.43 3.58 -9.50
CA PRO A 69 22.85 2.90 -8.35
C PRO A 69 22.50 3.88 -7.24
N LYS A 70 21.28 3.78 -6.71
CA LYS A 70 20.78 4.69 -5.66
C LYS A 70 20.37 3.89 -4.43
N ASN A 71 20.89 4.30 -3.27
CA ASN A 71 20.51 3.71 -1.98
C ASN A 71 19.27 4.44 -1.43
N PHE A 72 18.16 3.72 -1.28
CA PHE A 72 16.93 4.20 -0.62
C PHE A 72 16.72 3.63 0.79
N ASN A 73 17.69 2.87 1.30
CA ASN A 73 17.69 2.28 2.64
C ASN A 73 18.43 3.16 3.68
N SER A 74 18.77 4.41 3.35
CA SER A 74 19.33 5.34 4.33
C SER A 74 18.26 5.89 5.28
N ASP A 75 18.63 6.26 6.49
CA ASP A 75 17.74 6.81 7.53
C ASP A 75 16.81 7.93 7.03
N ILE A 76 17.29 8.78 6.13
CA ILE A 76 16.51 9.87 5.54
C ILE A 76 15.27 9.35 4.79
N TYR A 77 15.40 8.23 4.06
CA TYR A 77 14.32 7.60 3.29
C TYR A 77 13.48 6.62 4.11
N ASN A 78 13.94 6.23 5.29
CA ASN A 78 13.21 5.45 6.28
C ASN A 78 12.56 6.33 7.36
N SER A 79 12.71 7.66 7.25
CA SER A 79 12.07 8.64 8.13
C SER A 79 10.58 8.81 7.81
N ASP A 80 9.87 9.58 8.64
CA ASP A 80 8.45 9.86 8.43
C ASP A 80 8.13 10.48 7.07
N ASN A 81 9.04 11.29 6.52
CA ASN A 81 8.89 11.90 5.19
C ASN A 81 9.65 11.16 4.10
N GLY A 82 10.16 9.96 4.39
CA GLY A 82 11.00 9.17 3.50
C GLY A 82 10.37 8.91 2.13
N ASP A 83 9.09 8.54 2.10
CA ASP A 83 8.36 8.30 0.86
C ASP A 83 8.15 9.59 0.04
N CYS A 84 7.93 10.73 0.70
CA CYS A 84 7.90 12.01 0.01
C CYS A 84 9.26 12.39 -0.59
N LEU A 85 10.36 12.08 0.11
CA LEU A 85 11.71 12.30 -0.40
C LEU A 85 12.02 11.38 -1.58
N LYS A 86 11.62 10.10 -1.52
CA LYS A 86 11.66 9.17 -2.65
C LYS A 86 10.87 9.71 -3.85
N ALA A 87 9.64 10.20 -3.62
CA ALA A 87 8.79 10.77 -4.65
C ALA A 87 9.40 12.02 -5.30
N LYS A 88 10.00 12.92 -4.51
CA LYS A 88 10.66 14.13 -5.01
C LYS A 88 11.88 13.79 -5.88
N TRP A 89 12.71 12.83 -5.44
CA TRP A 89 13.85 12.36 -6.22
C TRP A 89 13.40 11.66 -7.52
N ALA A 90 12.40 10.78 -7.46
CA ALA A 90 11.92 10.07 -8.64
C ALA A 90 11.30 11.05 -9.66
N LYS A 91 10.51 12.03 -9.20
CA LYS A 91 9.95 13.09 -10.05
C LYS A 91 11.03 13.97 -10.68
N SER A 92 12.09 14.33 -9.95
CA SER A 92 13.20 15.11 -10.53
C SER A 92 13.99 14.31 -11.58
N CYS A 93 13.99 12.99 -11.46
CA CYS A 93 14.56 12.07 -12.45
C CYS A 93 13.59 11.67 -13.56
N ASN A 94 12.36 12.17 -13.60
CA ASN A 94 11.29 11.74 -14.52
C ASN A 94 11.08 10.20 -14.50
N LEU A 95 11.11 9.62 -13.31
CA LEU A 95 10.88 8.20 -13.06
C LEU A 95 9.51 7.97 -12.45
N ILE A 96 8.93 6.80 -12.75
CA ILE A 96 7.70 6.33 -12.12
C ILE A 96 8.08 5.35 -11.01
N TRP A 97 7.38 5.47 -9.90
CA TRP A 97 7.46 4.56 -8.78
C TRP A 97 6.05 4.34 -8.25
N GLN A 98 5.49 3.17 -8.53
CA GLN A 98 4.12 2.84 -8.17
C GLN A 98 3.90 2.95 -6.66
N GLY A 99 2.88 3.71 -6.25
CA GLY A 99 2.56 4.01 -4.85
C GLY A 99 3.37 5.14 -4.21
N ILE A 100 4.42 5.64 -4.88
CA ILE A 100 5.26 6.75 -4.39
C ILE A 100 5.07 8.01 -5.23
N THR A 101 5.31 7.93 -6.54
CA THR A 101 5.11 9.08 -7.45
C THR A 101 3.69 9.19 -7.94
N THR A 102 2.98 8.06 -8.03
CA THR A 102 1.61 7.97 -8.54
C THR A 102 0.57 8.38 -7.50
N ASP A 103 0.88 8.29 -6.21
CA ASP A 103 0.02 8.73 -5.12
C ASP A 103 0.33 10.19 -4.76
N LYS A 104 -0.70 11.04 -4.85
CA LYS A 104 -0.60 12.48 -4.56
C LYS A 104 -0.49 12.77 -3.05
N THR A 105 -0.93 11.84 -2.22
CA THR A 105 -1.00 11.99 -0.76
C THR A 105 0.32 11.70 -0.07
N VAL A 106 1.31 11.16 -0.78
CA VAL A 106 2.64 10.76 -0.25
C VAL A 106 3.40 11.93 0.38
N CYS A 107 3.21 13.16 -0.14
CA CYS A 107 3.80 14.38 0.42
C CYS A 107 2.79 15.23 1.22
N ASP A 108 1.56 14.76 1.38
CA ASP A 108 0.54 15.48 2.14
C ASP A 108 0.69 15.13 3.61
N ASN A 109 1.36 16.00 4.37
CA ASN A 109 1.55 15.90 5.83
C ASN A 109 0.25 15.83 6.65
N LYS A 110 -0.92 15.82 6.00
CA LYS A 110 -2.25 15.72 6.62
C LYS A 110 -2.88 14.31 6.56
N LEU A 111 -2.22 13.33 5.92
CA LEU A 111 -2.82 12.04 5.59
C LEU A 111 -1.98 10.79 5.96
N LYS A 112 -1.00 10.89 6.86
CA LYS A 112 -0.52 9.70 7.59
C LYS A 112 -1.50 9.43 8.74
N PRO A 113 -2.49 8.52 8.61
CA PRO A 113 -2.98 7.86 9.79
C PRO A 113 -1.78 7.12 10.37
N SER A 114 -1.41 7.50 11.58
CA SER A 114 -0.47 6.80 12.43
C SER A 114 -0.79 5.30 12.37
N SER A 115 0.10 4.54 11.72
CA SER A 115 0.10 3.07 11.74
C SER A 115 0.51 2.57 13.13
N SER A 116 -0.32 2.88 14.12
CA SER A 116 -0.02 2.60 15.52
C SER A 116 -1.28 2.29 16.33
N TYR A 117 -2.26 1.57 15.77
CA TYR A 117 -3.30 0.92 16.58
C TYR A 117 -3.78 -0.38 15.92
N PHE A 118 -2.98 -1.43 16.11
CA PHE A 118 -3.47 -2.81 16.27
C PHE A 118 -2.60 -3.44 17.37
N ASN A 119 -2.97 -3.14 18.61
CA ASN A 119 -2.78 -3.98 19.79
C ASN A 119 -4.17 -4.12 20.42
#